data_AF-Q8L3Y2-F1
#
_entry.id   AF-Q8L3Y2-F1
#
_cell.length_a   1.000
_cell.length_b   1.000
_cell.length_c   1.000
_cell.angle_alpha   90.00
_cell.angle_beta   90.00
_cell.angle_gamma   90.00
#
_symmetry.space_group_name_H-M   'P 1'
#
loop_
_entity.id
_entity.type
_entity.pdbx_description
1 polymer ?
#
loop_
_entity_poly.entity_id
_entity_poly.type
_entity_poly.pdbx_seq_one_letter_code
_entity_poly.pdbx_strand_id
1 'polypeptide(L)' 'VSSTIDASLTMVMGDDMVKVISWYDNEWGYSQRVVDLADICANQWK' A
#
# COMPACT_ATOMS: atom_id res chain seq x y z
N VAL A 1 -2.28 6.99 -2.96
CA VAL A 1 -2.28 5.52 -3.10
C VAL A 1 -0.98 5.00 -2.48
N SER A 2 -1.04 4.00 -1.60
CA SER A 2 0.16 3.45 -0.92
C SER A 2 0.72 2.19 -1.57
N SER A 3 -0.08 1.53 -2.41
CA SER A 3 0.27 0.26 -3.03
C SER A 3 -0.64 0.12 -4.25
N THR A 4 -0.07 -0.13 -5.42
CA THR A 4 -0.79 -0.32 -6.68
C THR A 4 -0.44 -1.69 -7.25
N ILE A 5 -1.42 -2.59 -7.24
CA ILE A 5 -1.25 -3.96 -7.73
C ILE A 5 -0.96 -3.95 -9.24
N ASP A 6 0.10 -4.62 -9.65
CA ASP A 6 0.40 -4.90 -11.04
C ASP A 6 -0.20 -6.25 -11.43
N ALA A 7 -1.36 -6.21 -12.09
CA ALA A 7 -2.05 -7.41 -12.53
C ALA A 7 -1.26 -8.19 -13.60
N SER A 8 -0.40 -7.52 -14.37
CA SER A 8 0.34 -8.16 -15.46
C SER A 8 1.49 -9.04 -14.95
N LEU A 9 2.06 -8.69 -13.80
CA LEU A 9 3.14 -9.43 -13.15
C LEU A 9 2.65 -10.37 -12.03
N THR A 10 1.37 -10.29 -11.70
CA THR A 10 0.71 -11.15 -10.71
C THR A 10 0.28 -12.47 -11.36
N MET A 11 0.57 -13.61 -10.72
CA MET A 11 0.31 -14.92 -11.30
C MET A 11 0.03 -16.02 -10.26
N VAL A 12 -0.77 -17.01 -10.66
CA VAL A 12 -0.97 -18.25 -9.91
C VAL A 12 0.28 -19.14 -10.08
N MET A 13 0.73 -19.71 -8.97
CA MET A 13 1.89 -20.60 -8.88
C MET A 13 1.38 -21.98 -8.42
N GLY A 14 1.30 -22.94 -9.34
CA GLY A 14 0.74 -24.26 -9.01
C GLY A 14 -0.77 -24.20 -8.77
N ASP A 15 -1.27 -24.95 -7.78
CA ASP A 15 -2.71 -25.14 -7.56
C ASP A 15 -3.30 -24.20 -6.50
N ASP A 16 -2.56 -23.84 -5.45
CA ASP A 16 -3.08 -23.12 -4.28
C ASP A 16 -2.24 -21.89 -3.85
N MET A 17 -1.27 -21.45 -4.66
CA MET A 17 -0.41 -20.31 -4.34
C MET A 17 -0.52 -19.21 -5.41
N VAL A 18 -0.43 -17.94 -4.98
CA VAL A 18 -0.42 -16.77 -5.88
C VAL A 18 0.74 -15.86 -5.52
N LYS A 19 1.52 -15.47 -6.53
CA LYS A 19 2.53 -14.41 -6.42
C LYS A 19 1.92 -13.10 -6.89
N VAL A 20 1.81 -12.14 -5.99
CA VAL A 20 1.27 -10.79 -6.25
C VAL A 20 2.39 -9.78 -6.27
N ILE A 21 2.40 -8.89 -7.27
CA ILE A 21 3.34 -7.77 -7.37
C ILE A 21 2.58 -6.47 -7.16
N SER A 22 3.15 -5.59 -6.34
CA SER A 22 2.61 -4.25 -6.11
C SER A 22 3.72 -3.23 -6.08
N TRP A 23 3.47 -2.10 -6.74
CA TRP A 23 4.35 -0.95 -6.74
C TRP A 23 3.94 0.04 -5.66
N TYR A 24 4.94 0.70 -5.08
CA TYR A 24 4.71 1.85 -4.22
C TYR A 24 5.77 2.90 -4.50
N ASP A 25 5.32 4.15 -4.53
CA ASP A 25 6.22 5.29 -4.46
C ASP A 25 6.66 5.44 -3.00
N ASN A 26 7.96 5.21 -2.76
CA ASN A 26 8.53 5.15 -1.42
C ASN A 26 8.62 6.53 -0.74
N GLU A 27 8.62 7.62 -1.51
CA GLU A 27 8.65 8.98 -0.96
C GLU A 27 7.24 9.55 -0.87
N TRP A 28 6.51 9.59 -1.99
CA TRP A 28 5.21 10.26 -2.07
C TRP A 28 4.13 9.46 -1.34
N GLY A 29 4.06 8.16 -1.61
CA GLY A 29 3.05 7.28 -1.01
C GLY A 29 3.17 7.23 0.50
N TYR A 30 4.40 7.15 1.01
CA TYR A 30 4.70 7.14 2.43
C TYR A 30 4.40 8.49 3.08
N SER A 31 4.90 9.59 2.51
CA SER A 31 4.70 10.94 3.05
C SER A 31 3.21 11.29 3.20
N GLN A 32 2.38 10.88 2.24
CA GLN A 32 0.93 11.07 2.33
C GLN A 32 0.31 10.27 3.50
N ARG A 33 0.76 9.04 3.77
CA ARG A 33 0.26 8.26 4.92
C ARG A 33 0.69 8.82 6.26
N VAL A 34 1.87 9.45 6.33
CA VAL A 34 2.32 10.16 7.54
C VAL A 34 1.39 11.33 7.85
N VAL A 35 0.98 12.09 6.83
CA VAL A 35 0.01 13.19 7.00
C VAL A 35 -1.35 12.68 7.46
N ASP A 36 -1.88 11.63 6.83
CA ASP A 36 -3.15 11.01 7.24
C ASP A 36 -3.09 10.53 8.70
N LEU A 37 -1.98 9.90 9.11
CA LEU A 37 -1.80 9.44 10.49
C LEU A 37 -1.74 10.62 11.47
N ALA A 38 -1.06 11.71 11.13
CA ALA A 38 -1.00 12.90 11.97
C ALA A 38 -2.40 13.52 12.17
N ASP A 39 -3.21 13.57 11.11
CA ASP A 39 -4.59 14.05 11.18
C ASP A 39 -5.46 13.14 12.06
N ILE A 40 -5.33 11.82 11.93
CA ILE A 40 -6.03 10.86 12.80
C ILE A 40 -5.66 11.08 14.27
N CYS A 41 -4.35 11.21 14.56
CA CYS A 41 -3.87 11.46 15.92
C CYS A 41 -4.41 12.76 16.50
N ALA A 42 -4.42 13.84 15.72
CA ALA A 42 -4.94 15.15 16.15
C ALA A 42 -6.44 15.08 16.47
N ASN A 43 -7.22 14.43 15.61
CA ASN A 43 -8.68 14.32 15.79
C ASN A 43 -9.08 13.38 16.94
N GLN A 44 -8.20 12.44 17.33
CA GLN A 44 -8.45 11.51 18.43
C GLN A 44 -7.80 11.93 19.76
N TRP A 45 -7.14 13.09 19.78
CA TRP A 45 -6.50 13.62 20.98
C TRP A 45 -7.56 14.04 22.01
N LYS A 46 -7.50 13.45 23.20
CA LYS A 46 -8.36 13.77 24.35
C LYS A 46 -7.71 14.76 25.29
#